data_AF-A0A836II92-F1
#
_entry.id   AF-A0A836II92-F1
#
_cell.length_a   1.000
_cell.length_b   1.000
_cell.length_c   1.000
_cell.angle_alpha   90.00
_cell.angle_beta   90.00
_cell.angle_gamma   90.00
#
_symmetry.space_group_name_H-M   'P 1'
#
loop_
_entity.id
_entity.type
_entity.pdbx_description
1 polymer ?
#
loop_
_entity_poly.entity_id
_entity_poly.type
_entity_poly.pdbx_seq_one_letter_code
_entity_poly.pdbx_strand_id
1 'polypeptide(L)'
;MLYSPGGAAGRFCYRNATGEGESVDQEFLRVAASYVSSPHQGPTSGYYDFFAEHNATLWTVDGTTRVATPMRLDVVYTFVNPRAPSFWRHVEGRQVSLEHQRFRDWEELRYSLRSLREFVLTNGALAQYHHRHAADVRRLGELGYQVDMSDGDAVSSVVPLVRRVYLVLSDEDQVPEWLDAEAFPELRVVTHADMFSAEEAAQVLPTMNSNVIESGLHRIPGISRFFLYFNNDMLVGRQLSFFDLFRPLSPFAGSRG
;
A
#
# COMPACT_ATOMS: atom_id res chain seq x y z
N MET A 1 -11.00 -20.84 -0.01
CA MET A 1 -10.85 -21.94 -0.99
C MET A 1 -10.58 -21.30 -2.34
N LEU A 2 -9.32 -21.16 -2.76
CA LEU A 2 -8.97 -20.62 -4.07
C LEU A 2 -8.75 -21.80 -5.02
N TYR A 3 -9.56 -21.83 -6.08
CA TYR A 3 -9.53 -22.82 -7.14
C TYR A 3 -8.27 -22.64 -7.98
N SER A 4 -7.41 -23.65 -8.02
CA SER A 4 -6.35 -23.78 -9.03
C SER A 4 -6.91 -24.57 -10.21
N PRO A 5 -7.02 -23.99 -11.42
CA PRO A 5 -7.45 -24.75 -12.58
C PRO A 5 -6.35 -25.78 -12.92
N GLY A 6 -6.73 -27.05 -13.03
CA GLY A 6 -5.81 -28.18 -13.27
C GLY A 6 -5.17 -28.23 -14.67
N GLY A 7 -5.07 -27.11 -15.39
CA GLY A 7 -4.43 -27.04 -16.70
C GLY A 7 -4.68 -25.71 -17.44
N ALA A 8 -3.88 -25.45 -18.48
CA ALA A 8 -3.85 -24.21 -19.27
C ALA A 8 -5.17 -23.88 -20.01
N ALA A 9 -6.18 -24.74 -19.95
CA ALA A 9 -7.51 -24.55 -20.53
C ALA A 9 -8.61 -24.24 -19.48
N GLY A 10 -8.27 -24.16 -18.19
CA GLY A 10 -9.23 -23.85 -17.14
C GLY A 10 -9.73 -22.41 -17.22
N ARG A 11 -11.00 -22.23 -17.58
CA ARG A 11 -11.67 -20.93 -17.68
C ARG A 11 -12.26 -20.52 -16.34
N PHE A 12 -12.15 -19.25 -16.01
CA PHE A 12 -12.75 -18.66 -14.80
C PHE A 12 -13.93 -17.78 -15.23
N CYS A 13 -15.14 -18.16 -14.80
CA CYS A 13 -16.38 -17.45 -15.09
C CYS A 13 -16.91 -16.79 -13.82
N TYR A 14 -17.58 -15.65 -13.95
CA TYR A 14 -18.27 -14.97 -12.85
C TYR A 14 -19.66 -14.51 -13.29
N ARG A 15 -20.53 -14.27 -12.31
CA ARG A 15 -21.90 -13.75 -12.50
C ARG A 15 -22.00 -12.33 -11.98
N ASN A 16 -22.56 -11.43 -12.78
CA ASN A 16 -22.94 -10.11 -12.31
C ASN A 16 -24.26 -10.19 -11.53
N ALA A 17 -24.30 -9.54 -10.37
CA ALA A 17 -25.54 -9.28 -9.65
C ALA A 17 -26.13 -7.95 -10.15
N THR A 18 -26.85 -7.99 -11.25
CA THR A 18 -27.73 -6.88 -11.67
C THR A 18 -29.09 -7.45 -12.02
N GLY A 19 -30.14 -6.79 -11.53
CA GLY A 19 -31.50 -7.30 -11.43
C GLY A 19 -32.14 -7.84 -12.71
N GLU A 20 -33.13 -8.70 -12.47
CA GLU A 20 -34.19 -9.16 -13.38
C GLU A 20 -33.79 -9.31 -14.87
N GLY A 21 -32.99 -10.34 -15.14
CA GLY A 21 -32.68 -10.84 -16.48
C GLY A 21 -31.86 -12.14 -16.42
N GLU A 22 -32.03 -13.04 -17.38
CA GLU A 22 -31.34 -14.34 -17.42
C GLU A 22 -29.82 -14.21 -17.25
N SER A 23 -29.26 -15.04 -16.37
CA SER A 23 -27.84 -15.03 -16.03
C SER A 23 -26.98 -15.44 -17.23
N VAL A 24 -26.16 -14.53 -17.75
CA VAL A 24 -25.14 -14.83 -18.75
C VAL A 24 -23.79 -14.97 -18.03
N ASP A 25 -23.18 -16.16 -18.10
CA ASP A 25 -21.83 -16.39 -17.59
C ASP A 25 -20.82 -15.62 -18.48
N GLN A 26 -20.00 -14.75 -17.88
CA GLN A 26 -18.94 -14.02 -18.61
C GLN A 26 -17.55 -14.61 -18.34
N GLU A 27 -16.72 -14.67 -19.38
CA GLU A 27 -15.35 -15.20 -19.36
C GLU A 27 -14.33 -14.07 -19.08
N PHE A 28 -13.44 -14.26 -18.08
CA PHE A 28 -12.34 -13.34 -17.83
C PHE A 28 -11.26 -13.47 -18.91
N LEU A 29 -11.11 -12.45 -19.76
CA LEU A 29 -10.02 -12.35 -20.73
C LEU A 29 -8.78 -11.76 -20.07
N ARG A 30 -8.03 -12.60 -19.34
CA ARG A 30 -6.65 -12.38 -18.85
C ARG A 30 -6.36 -10.99 -18.25
N VAL A 31 -6.45 -10.89 -16.92
CA VAL A 31 -5.92 -9.75 -16.16
C VAL A 31 -4.47 -10.06 -15.75
N ALA A 32 -3.52 -9.21 -16.15
CA ALA A 32 -2.18 -9.23 -15.58
C ALA A 32 -2.20 -8.38 -14.31
N ALA A 33 -1.88 -8.99 -13.16
CA ALA A 33 -1.73 -8.29 -11.90
C ALA A 33 -0.26 -8.36 -11.47
N SER A 34 0.31 -7.25 -11.02
CA SER A 34 1.65 -7.22 -10.43
C SER A 34 1.53 -7.55 -8.93
N TYR A 35 1.95 -8.76 -8.55
CA TYR A 35 1.83 -9.25 -7.18
C TYR A 35 2.96 -8.71 -6.30
N VAL A 36 2.64 -8.11 -5.16
CA VAL A 36 3.66 -7.73 -4.14
C VAL A 36 4.23 -8.96 -3.41
N SER A 37 3.65 -10.14 -3.59
CA SER A 37 4.34 -11.41 -3.40
C SER A 37 3.58 -12.52 -4.12
N SER A 38 4.32 -13.47 -4.69
CA SER A 38 3.76 -14.65 -5.36
C SER A 38 2.71 -15.34 -4.47
N PRO A 39 1.54 -15.77 -5.01
CA PRO A 39 0.57 -16.54 -4.26
C PRO A 39 1.22 -17.86 -3.81
N HIS A 40 1.61 -17.89 -2.54
CA HIS A 40 2.18 -19.07 -1.90
C HIS A 40 1.14 -19.62 -0.92
N GLN A 41 0.61 -20.81 -1.21
CA GLN A 41 -0.23 -21.59 -0.30
C GLN A 41 0.59 -22.45 0.68
N GLY A 42 1.92 -22.33 0.67
CA GLY A 42 2.78 -23.03 1.62
C GLY A 42 2.93 -22.29 2.95
N PRO A 43 3.73 -22.82 3.88
CA PRO A 43 3.91 -22.25 5.21
C PRO A 43 4.35 -20.78 5.15
N THR A 44 4.01 -20.04 6.20
CA THR A 44 4.50 -18.68 6.45
C THR A 44 6.03 -18.63 6.26
N SER A 45 6.55 -17.45 5.88
CA SER A 45 8.01 -17.27 5.80
C SER A 45 8.63 -17.65 7.15
N GLY A 46 9.71 -18.42 7.20
CA GLY A 46 10.35 -18.76 8.48
C GLY A 46 10.76 -17.53 9.31
N TYR A 47 10.94 -16.37 8.66
CA TYR A 47 11.11 -15.09 9.35
C TYR A 47 9.81 -14.61 10.01
N TYR A 48 8.66 -14.75 9.35
CA TYR A 48 7.36 -14.44 9.96
C TYR A 48 7.21 -15.16 11.30
N ASP A 49 7.39 -16.48 11.30
CA ASP A 49 7.19 -17.30 12.50
C ASP A 49 8.18 -16.91 13.59
N PHE A 50 9.47 -16.78 13.24
CA PHE A 50 10.51 -16.35 14.16
C PHE A 50 10.17 -15.02 14.85
N PHE A 51 9.80 -13.97 14.12
CA PHE A 51 9.57 -12.67 14.71
C PHE A 51 8.24 -12.57 15.46
N ALA A 52 7.22 -13.28 15.00
CA ALA A 52 5.96 -13.44 15.73
C ALA A 52 6.19 -14.15 17.08
N GLU A 53 6.93 -15.25 17.09
CA GLU A 53 7.28 -16.00 18.30
C GLU A 53 8.15 -15.20 19.28
N HIS A 54 9.02 -14.32 18.76
CA HIS A 54 9.93 -13.50 19.56
C HIS A 54 9.40 -12.09 19.87
N ASN A 55 8.15 -11.81 19.45
CA ASN A 55 7.44 -10.56 19.64
C ASN A 55 8.23 -9.30 19.26
N ALA A 56 8.94 -9.35 18.14
CA ALA A 56 9.83 -8.26 17.79
C ALA A 56 9.10 -6.93 17.56
N THR A 57 9.78 -5.86 17.96
CA THR A 57 9.38 -4.48 17.71
C THR A 57 10.39 -3.84 16.75
N LEU A 58 9.95 -2.82 16.02
CA LEU A 58 10.77 -2.15 15.01
C LEU A 58 10.86 -0.67 15.38
N TRP A 59 12.07 -0.13 15.33
CA TRP A 59 12.33 1.24 15.76
C TRP A 59 13.09 2.00 14.66
N THR A 60 12.69 3.24 14.44
CA THR A 60 13.49 4.19 13.66
C THR A 60 14.38 4.95 14.63
N VAL A 61 15.68 4.97 14.37
CA VAL A 61 16.66 5.69 15.19
C VAL A 61 17.33 6.77 14.36
N ASP A 62 17.41 7.98 14.91
CA ASP A 62 18.20 9.07 14.37
C ASP A 62 19.51 9.19 15.16
N GLY A 63 20.62 8.89 14.49
CA GLY A 63 21.95 8.94 15.12
C GLY A 63 22.42 10.35 15.47
N THR A 64 21.87 11.39 14.83
CA THR A 64 22.26 12.79 15.04
C THR A 64 21.49 13.39 16.22
N THR A 65 20.16 13.29 16.19
CA THR A 65 19.31 13.83 17.27
C THR A 65 19.23 12.91 18.48
N ARG A 66 19.68 11.65 18.33
CA ARG A 66 19.57 10.60 19.35
C ARG A 66 18.12 10.33 19.77
N VAL A 67 17.18 10.49 18.84
CA VAL A 67 15.77 10.15 19.06
C VAL A 67 15.46 8.80 18.44
N ALA A 68 14.70 7.98 19.15
CA ALA A 68 14.16 6.71 18.70
C ALA A 68 12.63 6.77 18.72
N THR A 69 11.99 6.41 17.61
CA THR A 69 10.53 6.33 17.48
C THR A 69 10.11 4.94 17.04
N PRO A 70 8.93 4.44 17.44
CA PRO A 70 8.36 3.24 16.84
C PRO A 70 8.35 3.39 15.32
N MET A 71 8.85 2.40 14.60
CA MET A 71 8.84 2.43 13.14
C MET A 71 7.39 2.49 12.67
N ARG A 72 7.08 3.36 11.71
CA ARG A 72 5.77 3.38 11.04
C ARG A 72 5.98 3.34 9.53
N LEU A 73 5.04 2.71 8.86
CA LEU A 73 4.97 2.56 7.41
C LEU A 73 3.65 3.13 6.92
N ASP A 74 3.66 3.86 5.82
CA ASP A 74 2.43 4.24 5.13
C ASP A 74 2.31 3.46 3.82
N VAL A 75 1.11 3.37 3.27
CA VAL A 75 0.86 2.79 1.95
C VAL A 75 0.36 3.89 1.04
N VAL A 76 0.83 3.93 -0.21
CA VAL A 76 0.49 4.96 -1.18
C VAL A 76 -0.03 4.29 -2.44
N TYR A 77 -1.26 4.62 -2.81
CA TYR A 77 -1.86 4.27 -4.08
C TYR A 77 -1.85 5.47 -5.02
N THR A 78 -1.55 5.24 -6.28
CA THR A 78 -1.88 6.17 -7.37
C THR A 78 -3.05 5.59 -8.16
N PHE A 79 -3.99 6.44 -8.55
CA PHE A 79 -5.14 6.00 -9.34
C PHE A 79 -5.62 7.10 -10.28
N VAL A 80 -6.15 6.69 -11.43
CA VAL A 80 -6.82 7.55 -12.39
C VAL A 80 -8.23 7.01 -12.60
N ASN A 81 -9.23 7.82 -12.29
CA ASN A 81 -10.63 7.52 -12.50
C ASN A 81 -11.07 8.02 -13.90
N PRO A 82 -11.27 7.13 -14.88
CA PRO A 82 -11.68 7.53 -16.23
C PRO A 82 -13.12 8.05 -16.29
N ARG A 83 -13.92 7.88 -15.23
CA ARG A 83 -15.30 8.37 -15.15
C ARG A 83 -15.41 9.79 -14.61
N ALA A 84 -14.35 10.33 -14.03
CA ALA A 84 -14.36 11.65 -13.42
C ALA A 84 -14.38 12.77 -14.48
N PRO A 85 -15.11 13.89 -14.25
CA PRO A 85 -15.08 15.04 -15.15
C PRO A 85 -13.68 15.62 -15.39
N SER A 86 -12.83 15.69 -14.36
CA SER A 86 -11.44 16.15 -14.47
C SER A 86 -10.59 15.31 -15.43
N PHE A 87 -10.85 14.00 -15.54
CA PHE A 87 -10.16 13.14 -16.49
C PHE A 87 -10.38 13.62 -17.92
N TRP A 88 -11.65 13.88 -18.27
CA TRP A 88 -12.01 14.33 -19.62
C TRP A 88 -11.48 15.73 -19.94
N ARG A 89 -11.54 16.67 -18.97
CA ARG A 89 -10.90 17.98 -19.10
C ARG A 89 -9.41 17.87 -19.43
N HIS A 90 -8.72 16.95 -18.76
CA HIS A 90 -7.29 16.73 -18.95
C HIS A 90 -6.95 16.09 -20.30
N VAL A 91 -7.78 15.15 -20.76
CA VAL A 91 -7.65 14.51 -22.08
C VAL A 91 -7.85 15.51 -23.20
N GLU A 92 -8.95 16.27 -23.16
CA GLU A 92 -9.30 17.26 -24.19
C GLU A 92 -8.22 18.33 -24.33
N GLY A 93 -7.66 18.78 -23.20
CA GLY A 93 -6.59 19.78 -23.18
C GLY A 93 -5.26 19.33 -23.80
N ARG A 94 -5.00 18.01 -23.91
CA ARG A 94 -3.73 17.49 -24.45
C ARG A 94 -3.71 17.37 -25.98
N GLN A 95 -4.87 17.43 -26.66
CA GLN A 95 -4.97 17.27 -28.11
C GLN A 95 -4.27 16.00 -28.68
N VAL A 96 -4.10 14.95 -27.86
CA VAL A 96 -3.50 13.67 -28.29
C VAL A 96 -4.61 12.64 -28.43
N SER A 97 -4.47 11.75 -29.43
CA SER A 97 -5.30 10.56 -29.58
C SER A 97 -5.36 9.77 -28.26
N LEU A 98 -6.56 9.58 -27.72
CA LEU A 98 -6.76 8.82 -26.51
C LEU A 98 -6.72 7.33 -26.81
N GLU A 99 -5.70 6.65 -26.28
CA GLU A 99 -5.67 5.19 -26.26
C GLU A 99 -6.61 4.68 -25.16
N HIS A 100 -7.87 4.43 -25.53
CA HIS A 100 -8.96 4.07 -24.62
C HIS A 100 -8.68 2.80 -23.79
N GLN A 101 -7.78 1.93 -24.26
CA GLN A 101 -7.37 0.74 -23.53
C GLN A 101 -6.49 1.05 -22.31
N ARG A 102 -5.75 2.17 -22.34
CA ARG A 102 -4.79 2.54 -21.30
C ARG A 102 -5.44 2.87 -19.95
N PHE A 103 -6.64 3.44 -19.97
CA PHE A 103 -7.35 3.88 -18.77
C PHE A 103 -8.57 3.01 -18.48
N ARG A 104 -8.60 1.79 -19.00
CA ARG A 104 -9.67 0.85 -18.72
C ARG A 104 -9.54 0.35 -17.28
N ASP A 105 -10.44 0.82 -16.43
CA ASP A 105 -10.52 0.38 -15.04
C ASP A 105 -11.27 -0.97 -14.95
N TRP A 106 -10.56 -2.03 -14.57
CA TRP A 106 -11.11 -3.37 -14.28
C TRP A 106 -11.46 -3.55 -12.80
N GLU A 107 -11.85 -2.45 -12.13
CA GLU A 107 -12.00 -2.36 -10.68
C GLU A 107 -10.70 -2.69 -9.93
N GLU A 108 -9.53 -2.45 -10.54
CA GLU A 108 -8.23 -2.92 -10.03
C GLU A 108 -7.92 -2.31 -8.65
N LEU A 109 -8.19 -1.01 -8.49
CA LEU A 109 -8.07 -0.33 -7.20
C LEU A 109 -8.95 -0.98 -6.13
N ARG A 110 -10.19 -1.35 -6.48
CA ARG A 110 -11.14 -1.96 -5.55
C ARG A 110 -10.63 -3.30 -5.05
N TYR A 111 -10.14 -4.15 -5.95
CA TYR A 111 -9.56 -5.45 -5.59
C TYR A 111 -8.26 -5.26 -4.81
N SER A 112 -7.44 -4.28 -5.18
CA SER A 112 -6.19 -3.99 -4.49
C SER A 112 -6.42 -3.53 -3.04
N LEU A 113 -7.29 -2.54 -2.81
CA LEU A 113 -7.60 -2.06 -1.45
C LEU A 113 -8.21 -3.17 -0.58
N ARG A 114 -9.05 -4.04 -1.16
CA ARG A 114 -9.56 -5.23 -0.46
C ARG A 114 -8.42 -6.18 -0.05
N SER A 115 -7.49 -6.43 -0.96
CA SER A 115 -6.32 -7.28 -0.68
C SER A 115 -5.40 -6.68 0.38
N LEU A 116 -5.19 -5.37 0.37
CA LEU A 116 -4.42 -4.65 1.39
C LEU A 116 -5.11 -4.81 2.75
N ARG A 117 -6.42 -4.57 2.83
CA ARG A 117 -7.16 -4.70 4.07
C ARG A 117 -7.03 -6.10 4.65
N GLU A 118 -7.24 -7.13 3.83
CA GLU A 118 -7.22 -8.55 4.24
C GLU A 118 -5.83 -9.07 4.63
N PHE A 119 -4.79 -8.67 3.90
CA PHE A 119 -3.47 -9.30 4.03
C PHE A 119 -2.42 -8.44 4.72
N VAL A 120 -2.71 -7.15 4.94
CA VAL A 120 -1.75 -6.19 5.51
C VAL A 120 -2.33 -5.51 6.74
N LEU A 121 -3.52 -4.89 6.64
CA LEU A 121 -4.07 -4.07 7.73
C LEU A 121 -4.67 -4.91 8.87
N THR A 122 -5.33 -6.02 8.55
CA THR A 122 -5.85 -6.97 9.55
C THR A 122 -4.82 -8.01 9.98
N ASN A 123 -3.63 -8.00 9.37
CA ASN A 123 -2.59 -9.00 9.56
C ASN A 123 -1.71 -8.67 10.79
N GLY A 124 -1.65 -9.60 11.75
CA GLY A 124 -0.84 -9.48 12.96
C GLY A 124 0.68 -9.47 12.75
N ALA A 125 1.19 -9.84 11.57
CA ALA A 125 2.62 -9.85 11.28
C ALA A 125 3.26 -8.47 11.13
N LEU A 126 2.43 -7.49 10.80
CA LEU A 126 2.79 -6.08 10.73
C LEU A 126 2.30 -5.36 11.97
N ALA A 127 1.96 -6.09 13.03
CA ALA A 127 1.62 -5.53 14.32
C ALA A 127 2.88 -5.39 15.19
N GLN A 128 3.06 -4.25 15.83
CA GLN A 128 4.06 -4.08 16.88
C GLN A 128 3.42 -4.35 18.23
N TYR A 129 4.06 -5.18 19.05
CA TYR A 129 3.54 -5.60 20.34
C TYR A 129 4.07 -4.74 21.49
N HIS A 130 3.19 -4.29 22.38
CA HIS A 130 3.58 -3.39 23.50
C HIS A 130 4.34 -4.08 24.64
N HIS A 131 4.34 -5.42 24.74
CA HIS A 131 4.92 -6.08 25.91
C HIS A 131 6.47 -6.10 25.87
N ARG A 132 7.12 -6.03 24.70
CA ARG A 132 8.57 -5.79 24.60
C ARG A 132 8.96 -4.32 24.69
N HIS A 133 8.02 -3.43 24.45
CA HIS A 133 8.21 -1.98 24.41
C HIS A 133 9.00 -1.45 25.62
N ALA A 134 8.67 -1.87 26.84
CA ALA A 134 9.38 -1.42 28.05
C ALA A 134 10.85 -1.89 28.10
N ALA A 135 11.15 -3.07 27.57
CA ALA A 135 12.52 -3.57 27.47
C ALA A 135 13.30 -2.83 26.37
N ASP A 136 12.65 -2.57 25.23
CA ASP A 136 13.25 -1.85 24.10
C ASP A 136 13.55 -0.39 24.47
N VAL A 137 12.60 0.30 25.13
CA VAL A 137 12.79 1.67 25.65
C VAL A 137 13.98 1.72 26.62
N ARG A 138 14.06 0.76 27.55
CA ARG A 138 15.20 0.67 28.48
C ARG A 138 16.51 0.50 27.72
N ARG A 139 16.54 -0.41 26.75
CA ARG A 139 17.73 -0.69 25.94
C ARG A 139 18.15 0.52 25.10
N LEU A 140 17.20 1.23 24.51
CA LEU A 140 17.44 2.46 23.76
C LEU A 140 18.02 3.55 24.69
N GLY A 141 17.49 3.69 25.90
CA GLY A 141 18.02 4.59 26.93
C GLY A 141 19.46 4.26 27.33
N GLU A 142 19.79 2.97 27.53
CA GLU A 142 21.18 2.51 27.78
C GLU A 142 22.13 2.85 26.62
N LEU A 143 21.63 2.87 25.40
CA LEU A 143 22.37 3.25 24.19
C LEU A 143 22.41 4.78 23.97
N GLY A 144 21.83 5.56 24.88
CA GLY A 144 21.82 7.02 24.84
C GLY A 144 20.76 7.63 23.92
N TYR A 145 19.71 6.90 23.59
CA TYR A 145 18.58 7.41 22.80
C TYR A 145 17.43 7.87 23.70
N GLN A 146 16.81 8.99 23.33
CA GLN A 146 15.53 9.44 23.85
C GLN A 146 14.40 8.80 23.05
N VAL A 147 13.42 8.22 23.73
CA VAL A 147 12.27 7.61 23.05
C VAL A 147 11.15 8.62 22.90
N ASP A 148 10.69 8.80 21.66
CA ASP A 148 9.51 9.58 21.33
C ASP A 148 8.36 8.64 20.90
N MET A 149 7.22 8.80 21.57
CA MET A 149 6.04 7.96 21.45
C MET A 149 4.84 8.73 20.87
N SER A 150 5.03 9.96 20.38
CA SER A 150 3.93 10.78 19.85
C SER A 150 3.12 10.09 18.73
N ASP A 151 3.76 9.20 17.98
CA ASP A 151 3.19 8.46 16.85
C ASP A 151 2.61 7.07 17.23
N GLY A 152 2.68 6.69 18.50
CA GLY A 152 2.12 5.44 19.04
C GLY A 152 0.85 5.72 19.84
N ASP A 153 -0.24 5.04 19.50
CA ASP A 153 -1.48 5.16 20.27
C ASP A 153 -1.25 4.61 21.68
N ALA A 154 -1.29 5.48 22.70
CA ALA A 154 -0.94 5.15 24.08
C ALA A 154 -1.93 4.18 24.77
N VAL A 155 -3.01 3.81 24.09
CA VAL A 155 -4.19 3.12 24.67
C VAL A 155 -4.31 1.65 24.25
N SER A 156 -3.66 1.22 23.15
CA SER A 156 -3.74 -0.16 22.64
C SER A 156 -2.59 -1.04 23.17
N SER A 157 -2.81 -2.35 23.27
CA SER A 157 -1.74 -3.34 23.52
C SER A 157 -0.93 -3.69 22.27
N VAL A 158 -1.31 -3.14 21.11
CA VAL A 158 -0.71 -3.34 19.78
C VAL A 158 -0.68 -2.04 18.98
N VAL A 159 0.50 -1.60 18.51
CA VAL A 159 0.64 -0.49 17.54
C VAL A 159 0.79 -1.09 16.13
N PRO A 160 -0.08 -0.77 15.16
CA PRO A 160 0.12 -1.29 13.81
C PRO A 160 1.33 -0.64 13.14
N LEU A 161 2.18 -1.41 12.46
CA LEU A 161 3.31 -0.88 11.68
C LEU A 161 2.80 0.00 10.56
N VAL A 162 1.76 -0.45 9.84
CA VAL A 162 1.07 0.39 8.85
C VAL A 162 0.22 1.43 9.57
N ARG A 163 0.36 2.71 9.20
CA ARG A 163 -0.30 3.84 9.87
C ARG A 163 -1.41 4.45 9.03
N ARG A 164 -1.11 4.80 7.78
CA ARG A 164 -2.08 5.40 6.85
C ARG A 164 -2.00 4.75 5.48
N VAL A 165 -3.10 4.84 4.76
CA VAL A 165 -3.20 4.53 3.33
C VAL A 165 -3.51 5.83 2.61
N TYR A 166 -2.67 6.28 1.69
CA TYR A 166 -2.91 7.45 0.87
C TYR A 166 -3.44 7.01 -0.49
N LEU A 167 -4.52 7.62 -0.95
CA LEU A 167 -4.99 7.52 -2.33
C LEU A 167 -4.69 8.84 -3.04
N VAL A 168 -3.68 8.80 -3.91
CA VAL A 168 -3.18 9.94 -4.67
C VAL A 168 -3.93 10.04 -5.99
N LEU A 169 -4.59 11.18 -6.18
CA LEU A 169 -5.48 11.45 -7.32
C LEU A 169 -5.14 12.79 -7.97
N SER A 170 -5.55 12.98 -9.22
CA SER A 170 -5.29 14.25 -9.91
C SER A 170 -6.15 15.42 -9.43
N ASP A 171 -7.34 15.15 -8.91
CA ASP A 171 -8.34 16.14 -8.50
C ASP A 171 -9.34 15.46 -7.51
N GLU A 172 -10.17 16.22 -6.81
CA GLU A 172 -11.12 15.69 -5.80
C GLU A 172 -12.22 14.83 -6.43
N ASP A 173 -12.70 15.21 -7.63
CA ASP A 173 -13.74 14.49 -8.37
C ASP A 173 -13.26 13.12 -8.94
N GLN A 174 -11.98 12.79 -8.75
CA GLN A 174 -11.41 11.49 -9.11
C GLN A 174 -11.72 10.40 -8.09
N VAL A 175 -12.16 10.76 -6.87
CA VAL A 175 -12.50 9.77 -5.85
C VAL A 175 -13.62 8.86 -6.41
N PRO A 176 -13.44 7.54 -6.48
CA PRO A 176 -14.47 6.66 -7.02
C PRO A 176 -15.73 6.69 -6.15
N GLU A 177 -16.91 6.77 -6.77
CA GLU A 177 -18.20 6.82 -6.05
C GLU A 177 -18.43 5.61 -5.12
N TRP A 178 -17.83 4.47 -5.44
CA TRP A 178 -17.95 3.25 -4.63
C TRP A 178 -17.05 3.27 -3.38
N LEU A 179 -16.08 4.19 -3.30
CA LEU A 179 -15.09 4.24 -2.24
C LEU A 179 -15.65 5.03 -1.04
N ASP A 180 -16.09 4.28 -0.04
CA ASP A 180 -16.47 4.83 1.25
C ASP A 180 -15.20 5.09 2.09
N ALA A 181 -14.76 6.34 2.11
CA ALA A 181 -13.60 6.77 2.90
C ALA A 181 -13.89 6.79 4.41
N GLU A 182 -15.15 6.90 4.84
CA GLU A 182 -15.52 6.88 6.25
C GLU A 182 -15.42 5.45 6.82
N ALA A 183 -15.78 4.45 6.02
CA ALA A 183 -15.62 3.03 6.36
C ALA A 183 -14.16 2.52 6.28
N PHE A 184 -13.21 3.38 5.90
CA PHE A 184 -11.78 3.08 5.83
C PHE A 184 -10.95 4.11 6.63
N PRO A 185 -10.88 4.00 7.97
CA PRO A 185 -10.30 5.00 8.86
C PRO A 185 -8.83 5.36 8.61
N GLU A 186 -8.04 4.45 8.03
CA GLU A 186 -6.64 4.66 7.66
C GLU A 186 -6.48 5.43 6.34
N LEU A 187 -7.52 5.50 5.50
CA LEU A 187 -7.48 6.07 4.16
C LEU A 187 -7.46 7.61 4.20
N ARG A 188 -6.55 8.22 3.46
CA ARG A 188 -6.48 9.67 3.23
C ARG A 188 -6.43 9.92 1.73
N VAL A 189 -7.33 10.74 1.23
CA VAL A 189 -7.26 11.21 -0.16
C VAL A 189 -6.28 12.38 -0.22
N VAL A 190 -5.40 12.35 -1.20
CA VAL A 190 -4.41 13.40 -1.47
C VAL A 190 -4.45 13.72 -2.95
N THR A 191 -4.53 15.00 -3.28
CA THR A 191 -4.48 15.44 -4.67
C THR A 191 -3.05 15.66 -5.13
N HIS A 192 -2.81 15.69 -6.44
CA HIS A 192 -1.50 16.07 -6.96
C HIS A 192 -1.06 17.46 -6.48
N ALA A 193 -2.01 18.41 -6.35
CA ALA A 193 -1.72 19.76 -5.88
C ALA A 193 -1.17 19.81 -4.46
N ASP A 194 -1.55 18.85 -3.60
CA ASP A 194 -1.05 18.76 -2.22
C ASP A 194 0.44 18.36 -2.13
N MET A 195 1.01 17.80 -3.21
CA MET A 195 2.39 17.32 -3.26
C MET A 195 3.39 18.34 -3.83
N PHE A 196 2.91 19.43 -4.43
CA PHE A 196 3.75 20.42 -5.11
C PHE A 196 3.53 21.81 -4.55
N SER A 197 4.56 22.65 -4.57
CA SER A 197 4.39 24.08 -4.29
C SER A 197 3.50 24.74 -5.34
N ALA A 198 2.89 25.89 -5.02
CA ALA A 198 2.04 26.62 -5.96
C ALA A 198 2.77 26.97 -7.28
N GLU A 199 4.08 27.27 -7.21
CA GLU A 199 4.90 27.56 -8.38
C GLU A 199 5.17 26.32 -9.24
N GLU A 200 5.54 25.20 -8.62
CA GLU A 200 5.73 23.92 -9.33
C GLU A 200 4.42 23.44 -9.95
N ALA A 201 3.32 23.49 -9.19
CA ALA A 201 1.99 23.07 -9.62
C ALA A 201 1.54 23.80 -10.89
N ALA A 202 1.80 25.11 -11.00
CA ALA A 202 1.48 25.90 -12.18
C ALA A 202 2.23 25.44 -13.45
N GLN A 203 3.36 24.76 -13.30
CA GLN A 203 4.18 24.26 -14.42
C GLN A 203 3.89 22.79 -14.76
N VAL A 204 3.53 21.98 -13.77
CA VAL A 204 3.43 20.53 -13.94
C VAL A 204 2.02 19.98 -13.85
N LEU A 205 1.04 20.74 -13.36
CA LEU A 205 -0.36 20.29 -13.20
C LEU A 205 -1.32 20.98 -14.19
N PRO A 206 -2.46 20.33 -14.53
CA PRO A 206 -2.78 18.94 -14.21
C PRO A 206 -1.89 17.96 -14.98
N THR A 207 -1.57 16.81 -14.38
CA THR A 207 -0.80 15.74 -15.02
C THR A 207 -1.30 14.36 -14.64
N MET A 208 -1.29 13.46 -15.63
CA MET A 208 -1.46 12.02 -15.48
C MET A 208 -0.19 11.26 -15.88
N ASN A 209 0.98 11.93 -15.84
CA ASN A 209 2.27 11.28 -16.09
C ASN A 209 2.78 10.66 -14.79
N SER A 210 2.88 9.33 -14.75
CA SER A 210 3.33 8.59 -13.57
C SER A 210 4.71 9.05 -13.08
N ASN A 211 5.66 9.34 -13.98
CA ASN A 211 7.00 9.79 -13.57
C ASN A 211 6.96 11.09 -12.76
N VAL A 212 6.08 12.03 -13.12
CA VAL A 212 5.92 13.29 -12.38
C VAL A 212 5.29 13.02 -11.02
N ILE A 213 4.22 12.23 -10.99
CA ILE A 213 3.47 11.91 -9.77
C ILE A 213 4.35 11.11 -8.78
N GLU A 214 5.01 10.06 -9.26
CA GLU A 214 5.89 9.18 -8.48
C GLU A 214 7.07 9.96 -7.89
N SER A 215 7.61 10.94 -8.63
CA SER A 215 8.66 11.82 -8.12
C SER A 215 8.19 12.67 -6.93
N GLY A 216 6.89 12.90 -6.77
CA GLY A 216 6.30 13.74 -5.72
C GLY A 216 5.82 12.99 -4.48
N LEU A 217 5.72 11.65 -4.49
CA LEU A 217 5.07 10.89 -3.39
C LEU A 217 5.69 11.13 -2.01
N HIS A 218 7.01 11.36 -1.95
CA HIS A 218 7.73 11.67 -0.72
C HIS A 218 7.33 13.03 -0.09
N ARG A 219 6.58 13.86 -0.83
CA ARG A 219 6.09 15.18 -0.42
C ARG A 219 4.65 15.15 0.09
N ILE A 220 3.99 13.98 0.07
CA ILE A 220 2.64 13.83 0.61
C ILE A 220 2.60 14.37 2.06
N PRO A 221 1.69 15.31 2.38
CA PRO A 221 1.63 15.88 3.71
C PRO A 221 1.47 14.83 4.80
N GLY A 222 2.43 14.78 5.73
CA GLY A 222 2.40 13.88 6.87
C GLY A 222 2.74 12.41 6.57
N ILE A 223 3.24 12.08 5.36
CA ILE A 223 3.73 10.73 5.04
C ILE A 223 4.90 10.34 5.94
N SER A 224 4.98 9.06 6.31
CA SER A 224 6.10 8.52 7.07
C SER A 224 7.35 8.40 6.20
N ARG A 225 8.52 8.40 6.86
CA ARG A 225 9.82 8.18 6.23
C ARG A 225 9.86 6.91 5.36
N PHE A 226 9.16 5.87 5.78
CA PHE A 226 9.03 4.63 5.03
C PHE A 226 7.60 4.51 4.51
N PHE A 227 7.43 4.18 3.24
CA PHE A 227 6.11 3.88 2.68
C PHE A 227 6.22 2.82 1.58
N LEU A 228 5.12 2.10 1.35
CA LEU A 228 4.97 1.18 0.22
C LEU A 228 4.18 1.87 -0.88
N TYR A 229 4.71 1.85 -2.08
CA TYR A 229 4.00 2.34 -3.26
C TYR A 229 3.31 1.18 -3.97
N PHE A 230 2.01 1.37 -4.25
CA PHE A 230 1.17 0.51 -5.05
C PHE A 230 0.66 1.32 -6.24
N ASN A 231 0.96 0.87 -7.45
CA ASN A 231 0.24 1.33 -8.62
C ASN A 231 -1.16 0.67 -8.70
N ASN A 232 -2.05 1.17 -9.57
CA ASN A 232 -3.44 0.71 -9.67
C ASN A 232 -3.61 -0.80 -9.98
N ASP A 233 -2.61 -1.44 -10.58
CA ASP A 233 -2.58 -2.85 -10.98
C ASP A 233 -1.81 -3.77 -10.02
N MET A 234 -1.40 -3.24 -8.86
CA MET A 234 -0.69 -3.99 -7.84
C MET A 234 -1.65 -4.54 -6.79
N LEU A 235 -1.47 -5.78 -6.36
CA LEU A 235 -2.30 -6.39 -5.31
C LEU A 235 -1.50 -7.32 -4.40
N VAL A 236 -2.00 -7.50 -3.18
CA VAL A 236 -1.38 -8.34 -2.16
C VAL A 236 -1.97 -9.76 -2.26
N GLY A 237 -1.14 -10.75 -2.58
CA GLY A 237 -1.59 -12.12 -2.80
C GLY A 237 -1.61 -13.02 -1.56
N ARG A 238 -1.03 -12.58 -0.45
CA ARG A 238 -0.90 -13.31 0.81
C ARG A 238 -0.54 -12.37 1.95
N GLN A 239 -0.68 -12.84 3.20
CA GLN A 239 -0.18 -12.13 4.37
C GLN A 239 1.31 -11.76 4.20
N LEU A 240 1.60 -10.47 4.33
CA LEU A 240 2.97 -9.94 4.30
C LEU A 240 3.58 -9.92 5.70
N SER A 241 4.87 -10.22 5.79
CA SER A 241 5.69 -9.90 6.96
C SER A 241 6.57 -8.69 6.68
N PHE A 242 7.11 -8.08 7.74
CA PHE A 242 8.10 -7.03 7.59
C PHE A 242 9.30 -7.45 6.72
N PHE A 243 9.71 -8.72 6.80
CA PHE A 243 10.88 -9.24 6.10
C PHE A 243 10.64 -9.63 4.65
N ASP A 244 9.37 -9.69 4.21
CA ASP A 244 9.05 -9.71 2.78
C ASP A 244 9.35 -8.35 2.13
N LEU A 245 9.31 -7.26 2.91
CA LEU A 245 9.54 -5.88 2.48
C LEU A 245 10.99 -5.45 2.71
N PHE A 246 11.53 -5.73 3.90
CA PHE A 246 12.86 -5.36 4.34
C PHE A 246 13.66 -6.62 4.67
N ARG A 247 14.38 -7.15 3.68
CA ARG A 247 15.28 -8.28 3.94
C ARG A 247 16.49 -7.81 4.73
N PRO A 248 16.91 -8.52 5.80
CA PRO A 248 18.21 -8.27 6.39
C PRO A 248 19.26 -8.49 5.29
N LEU A 249 20.28 -7.64 5.26
CA LEU A 249 21.45 -7.96 4.46
C LEU A 249 21.98 -9.30 4.96
N SER A 250 21.89 -10.35 4.12
CA SER A 250 22.58 -11.59 4.41
C SER A 250 24.05 -11.23 4.66
N PRO A 251 24.65 -11.63 5.79
CA PRO A 251 26.08 -11.40 5.97
C PRO A 251 26.78 -12.02 4.76
N PHE A 252 27.74 -11.29 4.18
CA PHE A 252 28.66 -11.87 3.21
C PHE A 252 29.18 -13.16 3.81
N ALA A 253 28.96 -14.29 3.14
CA ALA A 253 29.57 -15.56 3.50
C ALA A 253 31.08 -15.48 3.19
N GLY A 254 31.79 -14.67 3.97
CA GLY A 254 33.24 -14.52 3.94
C GLY A 254 33.86 -15.44 4.97
N SER A 255 34.74 -16.31 4.49
CA SER A 255 35.57 -17.29 5.21
C SER A 255 34.83 -18.47 5.85
N ARG A 256 34.71 -19.55 5.08
CA ARG A 256 34.99 -20.88 5.63
C ARG A 256 36.51 -20.98 5.73
N GLY A 257 37.04 -20.94 6.95
CA GLY A 257 38.37 -21.45 7.26
C GLY A 257 38.37 -22.96 7.34
#